data_AF-A0A329RHX2-F1
#
_entry.id   AF-A0A329RHX2-F1
#
_cell.length_a   1.000
_cell.length_b   1.000
_cell.length_c   1.000
_cell.angle_alpha   90.00
_cell.angle_beta   90.00
_cell.angle_gamma   90.00
#
_symmetry.space_group_name_H-M   'P 1'
#
loop_
_entity.id
_entity.type
_entity.pdbx_description
1 polymer ?
#
loop_
_entity_poly.entity_id
_entity_poly.type
_entity_poly.pdbx_seq_one_letter_code
_entity_poly.pdbx_strand_id
1 'polypeptide(L)'
;QITTSSTWGRDSDPSEVAACAKDFQMKYGDLASFSTTSAAMDILPFFSKYSNGASSIVYGVSYGTVVVERLMHLNPPTVNGYALDGIATASGASGNKFEY
;
A
#
# COMPACT_ATOMS: atom_id res chain seq x y z
N GLN A 1 10.94 23.47 10.78
CA GLN A 1 9.82 23.63 9.84
C GLN A 1 8.67 22.78 10.34
N ILE A 2 7.49 23.36 10.50
CA ILE A 2 6.26 22.64 10.85
C ILE A 2 5.69 22.16 9.52
N THR A 3 5.57 20.84 9.33
CA THR A 3 4.75 20.30 8.25
C THR A 3 3.30 20.45 8.68
N THR A 4 2.52 21.19 7.93
CA THR A 4 1.06 21.29 7.98
C THR A 4 0.46 19.95 7.56
N SER A 5 0.65 18.90 8.38
CA SER A 5 0.17 17.57 8.05
C SER A 5 -1.36 17.55 8.04
N SER A 6 -1.96 17.10 6.95
CA SER A 6 -3.40 16.93 6.85
C SER A 6 -3.90 15.86 7.83
N THR A 7 -4.97 16.17 8.57
CA THR A 7 -5.57 15.14 9.43
C THR A 7 -6.15 14.04 8.55
N TRP A 8 -5.67 12.80 8.74
CA TRP A 8 -6.12 11.62 7.98
C TRP A 8 -5.98 11.72 6.45
N GLY A 9 -5.14 12.62 5.92
CA GLY A 9 -5.01 12.83 4.48
C GLY A 9 -6.13 13.67 3.83
N ARG A 10 -7.07 14.20 4.64
CA ARG A 10 -8.31 14.83 4.14
C ARG A 10 -8.17 16.32 3.81
N ASP A 11 -7.30 17.02 4.53
CA ASP A 11 -7.08 18.47 4.40
C ASP A 11 -5.68 18.75 3.87
N SER A 12 -5.35 18.20 2.70
CA SER A 12 -4.05 18.40 2.07
C SER A 12 -4.10 19.67 1.20
N ASP A 13 -3.29 20.68 1.52
CA ASP A 13 -3.16 21.86 0.66
C ASP A 13 -2.38 21.49 -0.61
N PRO A 14 -2.96 21.67 -1.82
CA PRO A 14 -2.26 21.39 -3.07
C PRO A 14 -0.93 22.14 -3.22
N SER A 15 -0.77 23.29 -2.55
CA SER A 15 0.46 24.08 -2.58
C SER A 15 1.65 23.36 -1.94
N GLU A 16 1.40 22.39 -1.06
CA GLU A 16 2.44 21.65 -0.34
C GLU A 16 3.01 20.47 -1.14
N VAL A 17 2.31 20.01 -2.18
CA VAL A 17 2.66 18.79 -2.93
C VAL A 17 4.05 18.88 -3.54
N ALA A 18 4.40 20.03 -4.13
CA ALA A 18 5.71 20.21 -4.76
C ALA A 18 6.85 20.22 -3.74
N ALA A 19 6.65 20.86 -2.59
CA ALA A 19 7.62 20.87 -1.51
C ALA A 19 7.78 19.47 -0.91
N CYS A 20 6.67 18.77 -0.65
CA CYS A 20 6.66 17.40 -0.15
C CYS A 20 7.39 16.44 -1.10
N ALA A 21 7.10 16.51 -2.41
CA ALA A 21 7.76 15.67 -3.41
C ALA A 21 9.26 15.92 -3.47
N LYS A 22 9.70 17.19 -3.40
CA LYS A 22 11.12 17.54 -3.37
C LYS A 22 11.81 16.99 -2.11
N ASP A 23 11.20 17.19 -0.94
CA ASP A 23 11.75 16.69 0.33
C ASP A 23 11.84 15.16 0.35
N PHE A 24 10.81 14.47 -0.16
CA PHE A 24 10.82 13.02 -0.32
C PHE A 24 11.90 12.55 -1.30
N GLN A 25 12.03 13.23 -2.44
CA GLN A 25 13.02 12.86 -3.45
C GLN A 25 14.45 13.05 -2.94
N MET A 26 14.70 14.12 -2.19
CA MET A 26 16.01 14.34 -1.55
C MET A 26 16.33 13.26 -0.51
N LYS A 27 15.32 12.79 0.24
CA LYS A 27 15.52 11.82 1.32
C LYS A 27 15.62 10.38 0.84
N TYR A 28 14.80 10.00 -0.13
CA TYR A 28 14.58 8.60 -0.52
C TYR A 28 14.93 8.31 -1.99
N GLY A 29 15.24 9.33 -2.78
CA GLY A 29 15.58 9.16 -4.20
C GLY A 29 14.33 9.03 -5.07
N ASP A 30 14.24 7.97 -5.86
CA ASP A 30 13.17 7.80 -6.84
C ASP A 30 11.80 7.64 -6.18
N LEU A 31 10.92 8.63 -6.42
CA LEU A 31 9.55 8.65 -5.90
C LEU A 31 8.70 7.49 -6.43
N ALA A 32 9.03 6.93 -7.60
CA ALA A 32 8.34 5.76 -8.13
C ALA A 32 8.50 4.53 -7.24
N SER A 33 9.49 4.53 -6.34
CA SER A 33 9.68 3.50 -5.31
C SER A 33 8.51 3.43 -4.31
N PHE A 34 7.71 4.50 -4.16
CA PHE A 34 6.57 4.56 -3.23
C PHE A 34 5.25 4.18 -3.93
N SER A 35 5.25 3.08 -4.68
CA SER A 35 4.06 2.56 -5.37
C SER A 35 3.43 1.39 -4.61
N THR A 36 2.16 1.07 -4.90
CA THR A 36 1.51 -0.15 -4.39
C THR A 36 2.20 -1.42 -4.86
N THR A 37 2.86 -1.40 -6.02
CA THR A 37 3.65 -2.54 -6.51
C THR A 37 4.91 -2.72 -5.68
N SER A 38 5.65 -1.64 -5.42
CA SER A 38 6.84 -1.69 -4.57
C SER A 38 6.47 -2.16 -3.15
N ALA A 39 5.42 -1.60 -2.57
CA ALA A 39 4.91 -2.02 -1.27
C ALA A 39 4.52 -3.51 -1.23
N ALA A 40 3.89 -4.03 -2.29
CA ALA A 40 3.58 -5.46 -2.38
C ALA A 40 4.86 -6.31 -2.50
N MET A 41 5.87 -5.86 -3.25
CA MET A 41 7.16 -6.54 -3.36
C MET A 41 7.93 -6.56 -2.05
N ASP A 42 7.83 -5.52 -1.22
CA ASP A 42 8.47 -5.45 0.10
C ASP A 42 7.93 -6.49 1.10
N ILE A 43 6.72 -7.02 0.86
CA ILE A 43 6.14 -8.08 1.68
C ILE A 43 6.83 -9.44 1.40
N LEU A 44 7.39 -9.66 0.19
CA LEU A 44 7.97 -10.96 -0.18
C LEU A 44 9.20 -11.33 0.66
N PRO A 45 10.20 -10.44 0.87
CA PRO A 45 11.31 -10.70 1.77
C PRO A 45 10.85 -10.95 3.21
N PHE A 46 9.76 -10.29 3.66
CA PHE A 46 9.23 -10.49 4.99
C PHE A 46 8.82 -11.95 5.22
N PHE A 47 8.13 -12.58 4.27
CA PHE A 47 7.82 -14.01 4.36
C PHE A 47 9.09 -14.87 4.36
N SER A 48 10.05 -14.60 3.46
CA SER A 48 11.29 -15.39 3.42
C SER A 48 12.06 -15.34 4.75
N LYS A 49 12.00 -14.21 5.46
CA LYS A 49 12.74 -13.98 6.70
C LYS A 49 12.00 -14.45 7.95
N TYR A 50 10.66 -14.36 7.95
CA TYR A 50 9.86 -14.51 9.18
C TYR A 50 8.79 -15.60 9.12
N SER A 51 8.51 -16.22 7.96
CA SER A 51 7.42 -17.21 7.86
C SER A 51 7.74 -18.58 8.48
N ASN A 52 8.94 -18.82 9.01
CA ASN A 52 9.38 -20.11 9.55
C ASN A 52 9.15 -21.30 8.59
N GLY A 53 8.97 -21.05 7.28
CA GLY A 53 8.58 -22.06 6.29
C GLY A 53 7.11 -22.52 6.39
N ALA A 54 6.31 -21.88 7.24
CA ALA A 54 4.89 -22.17 7.42
C ALA A 54 4.04 -21.43 6.37
N SER A 55 2.91 -22.05 6.05
CA SER A 55 1.87 -21.45 5.23
C SER A 55 1.41 -20.11 5.81
N SER A 56 1.39 -19.08 4.96
CA SER A 56 1.07 -17.71 5.37
C SER A 56 -0.27 -17.25 4.78
N ILE A 57 -1.09 -16.59 5.59
CA ILE A 57 -2.30 -15.88 5.17
C ILE A 57 -2.02 -14.39 5.27
N VAL A 58 -2.33 -13.63 4.22
CA VAL A 58 -2.16 -12.17 4.23
C VAL A 58 -3.49 -11.49 4.49
N TYR A 59 -3.54 -10.67 5.53
CA TYR A 59 -4.71 -9.91 5.89
C TYR A 59 -4.52 -8.43 5.53
N GLY A 60 -5.42 -7.87 4.73
CA GLY A 60 -5.44 -6.47 4.34
C GLY A 60 -6.66 -5.75 4.89
N VAL A 61 -6.48 -4.54 5.41
CA VAL A 61 -7.56 -3.68 5.92
C VAL A 61 -7.52 -2.33 5.22
N SER A 62 -8.67 -1.81 4.77
CA SER A 62 -8.79 -0.48 4.15
C SER A 62 -7.82 -0.33 2.97
N TYR A 63 -7.00 0.73 2.90
CA TYR A 63 -5.98 0.88 1.86
C TYR A 63 -5.02 -0.33 1.76
N GLY A 64 -4.84 -1.08 2.84
CA GLY A 64 -4.06 -2.32 2.79
C GLY A 64 -4.61 -3.34 1.80
N THR A 65 -5.91 -3.34 1.50
CA THR A 65 -6.49 -4.30 0.55
C THR A 65 -6.02 -4.07 -0.89
N VAL A 66 -5.70 -2.83 -1.31
CA VAL A 66 -5.14 -2.60 -2.66
C VAL A 66 -3.70 -3.11 -2.75
N VAL A 67 -2.94 -3.06 -1.66
CA VAL A 67 -1.59 -3.64 -1.59
C VAL A 67 -1.67 -5.17 -1.62
N VAL A 68 -2.60 -5.76 -0.86
CA VAL A 68 -2.83 -7.21 -0.85
C VAL A 68 -3.38 -7.70 -2.19
N GLU A 69 -4.30 -6.99 -2.82
CA GLU A 69 -4.76 -7.25 -4.19
C GLU A 69 -3.58 -7.25 -5.17
N ARG A 70 -2.66 -6.28 -5.05
CA ARG A 70 -1.44 -6.27 -5.89
C ARG A 70 -0.54 -7.47 -5.61
N LEU A 71 -0.40 -7.87 -4.35
CA LEU A 71 0.35 -9.07 -3.95
C LEU A 71 -0.27 -10.36 -4.49
N MET A 72 -1.61 -10.46 -4.51
CA MET A 72 -2.34 -11.57 -5.13
C MET A 72 -1.99 -11.70 -6.61
N HIS A 73 -1.98 -10.58 -7.35
CA HIS A 73 -1.59 -10.57 -8.76
C HIS A 73 -0.12 -10.97 -9.01
N LEU A 74 0.78 -10.74 -8.04
CA LEU A 74 2.17 -11.18 -8.10
C LEU A 74 2.33 -12.68 -7.79
N ASN A 75 1.29 -13.31 -7.21
CA ASN A 75 1.18 -14.74 -6.93
C ASN A 75 2.44 -15.37 -6.28
N PRO A 76 2.88 -14.87 -5.12
CA PRO A 76 4.04 -15.43 -4.44
C PRO A 76 3.77 -16.86 -3.92
N PRO A 77 4.73 -17.79 -4.08
CA PRO A 77 4.52 -19.20 -3.76
C PRO A 77 4.36 -19.50 -2.27
N THR A 78 4.75 -18.56 -1.39
CA THR A 78 4.70 -18.71 0.07
C THR A 78 3.36 -18.29 0.69
N VAL A 79 2.45 -17.74 -0.11
CA VAL A 79 1.13 -17.28 0.38
C VAL A 79 0.06 -18.31 0.03
N ASN A 80 -0.69 -18.73 1.04
CA ASN A 80 -1.72 -19.76 0.93
C ASN A 80 -3.14 -19.20 0.89
N GLY A 81 -3.31 -17.93 1.24
CA GLY A 81 -4.62 -17.29 1.26
C GLY A 81 -4.55 -15.81 1.59
N TYR A 82 -5.68 -15.16 1.34
CA TYR A 82 -5.85 -13.72 1.50
C TYR A 82 -7.19 -13.46 2.19
N ALA A 83 -7.18 -12.52 3.13
CA ALA A 83 -8.40 -11.98 3.75
C ALA A 83 -8.40 -10.46 3.59
N LEU A 84 -9.50 -9.89 3.12
CA LEU A 84 -9.64 -8.47 2.82
C LEU A 84 -10.82 -7.91 3.61
N ASP A 85 -10.60 -6.86 4.39
CA ASP A 85 -11.62 -6.18 5.20
C ASP A 85 -11.68 -4.68 4.85
N GLY A 86 -12.87 -4.17 4.56
CA GLY A 86 -13.08 -2.79 4.09
C GLY A 86 -12.38 -2.50 2.76
N ILE A 87 -12.82 -3.18 1.69
CA ILE A 87 -12.08 -3.30 0.43
C ILE A 87 -11.94 -1.97 -0.32
N ALA A 88 -10.69 -1.54 -0.52
CA ALA A 88 -10.23 -0.68 -1.61
C ALA A 88 -9.58 -1.53 -2.74
N THR A 89 -9.85 -1.20 -4.00
CA THR A 89 -9.32 -1.91 -5.18
C THR A 89 -8.83 -0.95 -6.25
N ALA A 90 -7.84 -1.39 -7.04
CA ALA A 90 -7.29 -0.65 -8.17
C ALA A 90 -8.26 -0.47 -9.35
N SER A 91 -9.43 -1.12 -9.33
CA SER A 91 -10.44 -1.02 -10.41
C SER A 91 -11.02 0.39 -10.59
N GLY A 92 -10.86 1.28 -9.60
CA GLY A 92 -11.32 2.67 -9.68
C GLY A 92 -12.84 2.82 -9.77
N ALA A 93 -13.61 1.77 -9.46
CA ALA A 93 -15.07 1.89 -9.45
C ALA A 93 -15.53 2.87 -8.35
N SER A 94 -16.68 3.50 -8.54
CA SER A 94 -17.25 4.39 -7.53
C SER A 94 -17.54 3.60 -6.25
N GLY A 95 -17.26 4.18 -5.07
CA GLY A 95 -17.51 3.57 -3.75
C GLY A 95 -18.91 2.96 -3.59
N ASN A 96 -19.91 3.56 -4.25
CA ASN A 96 -21.32 3.14 -4.25
C ASN A 96 -21.60 1.85 -5.05
N LYS A 97 -20.59 1.30 -5.74
CA LYS A 97 -20.66 0.07 -6.53
C LYS A 97 -19.86 -1.07 -5.90
N PHE A 98 -19.24 -0.84 -4.75
CA PHE A 98 -18.64 -1.90 -3.95
C PHE A 98 -19.60 -2.25 -2.83
N GLU A 99 -19.85 -3.54 -2.64
CA GLU A 99 -20.63 -4.03 -1.51
C GLU A 99 -19.86 -3.74 -0.22
N TYR A 100 -20.50 -2.96 0.66
CA TYR A 100 -20.10 -2.74 2.04
C TYR A 100 -21.20 -3.28 2.95
#